data_AF-K2GF42-F1
#
_entry.id   AF-K2GF42-F1
#
_cell.length_a   1.000
_cell.length_b   1.000
_cell.length_c   1.000
_cell.angle_alpha   90.00
_cell.angle_beta   90.00
_cell.angle_gamma   90.00
#
_symmetry.space_group_name_H-M   'P 1'
#
loop_
_entity.id
_entity.type
_entity.pdbx_description
1 polymer ?
#
loop_
_entity_poly.entity_id
_entity_poly.type
_entity_poly.pdbx_seq_one_letter_code
_entity_poly.pdbx_strand_id
1 'polypeptide(L)'
;RGSKRYSEKDGFVILIRTSRESSTCQYAAGGGCVESFEHGTDFLIENSEFADCSYANSQHGIYMSGGAGTIRNNIFRDNIGNGIQMQDKGVGHSIGAVYVYGNKVYNNEVWHGIYARAYDIGGGCSNTSDIYVFNNLVWNNSWNGGAGYGIVATEDNDCPLHMSIYNNTVWNNKNGIIDDINAGAGEIRNNIVANNINSDFAYGITCSNPITTRSNNLSTAGSESGCGVNASFPATDFLSTDSSSVNFLKINNLNNAVDAGYNLSSIFTKDYAGESRDVNFDIGAYEYMESNLYRSDVDNSSVTNTTDALLTLRNSLGLSMNGTAWQVGATTGDVDCSGASNSTDALLILRYSLGLEMEETGWCE
;
A
#
# COMPACT_ATOMS: atom_id res chain seq x y z
N ARG A 1 -10.98 -11.98 -24.12
CA ARG A 1 -12.43 -12.29 -24.23
C ARG A 1 -12.70 -13.60 -23.49
N GLY A 2 -13.19 -13.51 -22.26
CA GLY A 2 -13.51 -14.71 -21.48
C GLY A 2 -13.85 -14.37 -20.03
N SER A 3 -14.95 -13.66 -19.80
CA SER A 3 -15.60 -13.69 -18.49
C SER A 3 -16.50 -14.92 -18.45
N LYS A 4 -16.17 -15.90 -17.61
CA LYS A 4 -17.10 -17.00 -17.30
C LYS A 4 -17.95 -16.56 -16.11
N ARG A 5 -19.25 -16.38 -16.33
CA ARG A 5 -20.25 -16.38 -15.26
C ARG A 5 -20.45 -17.82 -14.81
N TYR A 6 -20.26 -18.10 -13.53
CA TYR A 6 -20.65 -19.35 -12.90
C TYR A 6 -21.86 -19.06 -12.01
N SER A 7 -22.99 -19.74 -12.24
CA SER A 7 -24.11 -19.78 -11.30
C SER A 7 -24.39 -21.22 -10.92
N GLU A 8 -24.38 -21.53 -9.63
CA GLU A 8 -25.53 -22.06 -8.88
C GLU A 8 -25.09 -22.54 -7.48
N LYS A 9 -25.91 -22.13 -6.50
CA LYS A 9 -26.20 -22.68 -5.16
C LYS A 9 -25.07 -23.32 -4.35
N ASP A 10 -24.91 -22.75 -3.14
CA ASP A 10 -24.12 -23.20 -1.98
C ASP A 10 -22.69 -22.65 -1.93
N GLY A 11 -22.51 -21.56 -1.16
CA GLY A 11 -21.22 -21.07 -0.65
C GLY A 11 -20.14 -20.80 -1.70
N PHE A 12 -20.27 -19.72 -2.47
CA PHE A 12 -19.25 -19.30 -3.44
C PHE A 12 -18.09 -18.57 -2.76
N VAL A 13 -16.86 -19.03 -3.01
CA VAL A 13 -15.68 -18.16 -3.06
C VAL A 13 -15.48 -17.79 -4.52
N ILE A 14 -15.76 -16.54 -4.89
CA ILE A 14 -15.40 -16.05 -6.22
C ILE A 14 -13.88 -15.79 -6.22
N LEU A 15 -13.13 -16.80 -6.68
CA LEU A 15 -11.70 -16.65 -6.94
C LEU A 15 -11.52 -16.05 -8.34
N ILE A 16 -11.42 -14.73 -8.42
CA ILE A 16 -10.91 -14.08 -9.64
C ILE A 16 -9.39 -14.12 -9.55
N ARG A 17 -8.80 -15.18 -10.11
CA ARG A 17 -7.38 -15.18 -10.48
C ARG A 17 -7.29 -14.83 -11.95
N THR A 18 -7.07 -13.57 -12.27
CA THR A 18 -6.61 -13.23 -13.61
C THR A 18 -5.12 -13.52 -13.66
N SER A 19 -4.68 -14.34 -14.62
CA SER A 19 -3.29 -14.28 -15.05
C SER A 19 -3.00 -12.85 -15.49
N ARG A 20 -1.73 -12.43 -15.45
CA ARG A 20 -1.16 -11.09 -15.77
C ARG A 20 -1.46 -10.54 -17.19
N GLU A 21 -2.60 -10.88 -17.77
CA GLU A 21 -3.16 -10.36 -19.00
C GLU A 21 -4.19 -9.28 -18.62
N SER A 22 -3.92 -8.04 -19.02
CA SER A 22 -4.81 -6.90 -18.81
C SER A 22 -6.25 -7.25 -19.18
N SER A 23 -7.17 -7.33 -18.22
CA SER A 23 -8.59 -7.41 -18.51
C SER A 23 -9.07 -6.03 -18.93
N THR A 24 -8.92 -5.70 -20.21
CA THR A 24 -9.63 -4.57 -20.81
C THR A 24 -11.13 -4.86 -20.68
N CYS A 25 -11.79 -4.17 -19.76
CA CYS A 25 -13.19 -4.44 -19.48
C CYS A 25 -14.06 -3.84 -20.60
N GLN A 26 -14.66 -4.71 -21.42
CA GLN A 26 -15.67 -4.33 -22.39
C GLN A 26 -17.03 -4.85 -21.92
N TYR A 27 -17.96 -3.92 -21.70
CA TYR A 27 -19.41 -4.06 -21.50
C TYR A 27 -19.92 -4.45 -20.11
N ALA A 28 -20.37 -3.44 -19.37
CA ALA A 28 -21.72 -3.37 -18.79
C ALA A 28 -22.10 -1.88 -18.63
N ALA A 29 -23.34 -1.53 -18.99
CA ALA A 29 -23.86 -0.19 -18.82
C ALA A 29 -24.11 0.06 -17.33
N GLY A 30 -23.10 0.56 -16.62
CA GLY A 30 -23.28 1.06 -15.25
C GLY A 30 -22.18 0.81 -14.22
N GLY A 31 -21.09 0.09 -14.51
CA GLY A 31 -20.15 -0.22 -13.42
C GLY A 31 -18.76 -0.67 -13.84
N GLY A 32 -18.02 -1.09 -12.81
CA GLY A 32 -16.58 -1.26 -12.82
C GLY A 32 -16.05 -2.46 -13.60
N CYS A 33 -14.73 -2.66 -13.55
CA CYS A 33 -14.11 -3.85 -14.13
C CYS A 33 -14.58 -5.15 -13.45
N VAL A 34 -14.99 -5.07 -12.18
CA VAL A 34 -15.78 -6.08 -11.47
C VAL A 34 -16.98 -5.40 -10.83
N GLU A 35 -18.19 -5.84 -11.18
CA GLU A 35 -19.45 -5.32 -10.65
C GLU A 35 -20.10 -6.29 -9.65
N SER A 36 -20.54 -5.70 -8.53
CA SER A 36 -21.55 -6.18 -7.58
C SER A 36 -21.34 -7.59 -7.01
N PHE A 37 -20.89 -7.64 -5.76
CA PHE A 37 -21.07 -8.79 -4.90
C PHE A 37 -22.43 -8.68 -4.20
N GLU A 38 -23.24 -9.74 -4.32
CA GLU A 38 -24.56 -9.83 -3.69
C GLU A 38 -24.45 -10.22 -2.19
N HIS A 39 -25.56 -10.06 -1.47
CA HIS A 39 -25.64 -10.32 -0.03
C HIS A 39 -25.20 -11.72 0.36
N GLY A 40 -24.42 -11.80 1.43
CA GLY A 40 -23.95 -13.07 2.00
C GLY A 40 -22.93 -13.81 1.14
N THR A 41 -22.31 -13.15 0.17
CA THR A 41 -21.18 -13.72 -0.57
C THR A 41 -19.87 -13.41 0.13
N ASP A 42 -19.07 -14.45 0.36
CA ASP A 42 -17.67 -14.32 0.74
C ASP A 42 -16.81 -14.23 -0.53
N PHE A 43 -15.92 -13.24 -0.63
CA PHE A 43 -15.07 -13.07 -1.80
C PHE A 43 -13.57 -12.99 -1.45
N LEU A 44 -12.75 -13.42 -2.40
CA LEU A 44 -11.31 -13.23 -2.38
C LEU A 44 -10.85 -12.73 -3.75
N ILE A 45 -10.43 -11.48 -3.79
CA ILE A 45 -9.81 -10.86 -4.97
C ILE A 45 -8.34 -10.66 -4.64
N GLU A 46 -7.48 -11.43 -5.29
CA GLU A 46 -6.05 -11.39 -5.02
C GLU A 46 -5.18 -11.41 -6.28
N ASN A 47 -4.04 -10.73 -6.20
CA ASN A 47 -2.98 -10.79 -7.22
C ASN A 47 -3.45 -10.47 -8.65
N SER A 48 -4.43 -9.58 -8.78
CA SER A 48 -5.05 -9.19 -10.04
C SER A 48 -4.73 -7.73 -10.42
N GLU A 49 -4.84 -7.39 -11.69
CA GLU A 49 -4.68 -6.02 -12.19
C GLU A 49 -5.98 -5.51 -12.81
N PHE A 50 -6.42 -4.33 -12.38
CA PHE A 50 -7.60 -3.60 -12.84
C PHE A 50 -7.14 -2.25 -13.36
N ALA A 51 -7.10 -2.11 -14.68
CA ALA A 51 -6.59 -0.93 -15.35
C ALA A 51 -7.55 -0.42 -16.42
N ASP A 52 -7.55 0.90 -16.63
CA ASP A 52 -8.22 1.56 -17.75
C ASP A 52 -9.74 1.30 -17.80
N CYS A 53 -10.42 1.15 -16.65
CA CYS A 53 -11.89 1.06 -16.59
C CYS A 53 -12.49 2.44 -16.93
N SER A 54 -12.75 2.71 -18.22
CA SER A 54 -12.71 4.07 -18.79
C SER A 54 -13.93 4.53 -19.63
N TYR A 55 -15.09 3.90 -19.48
CA TYR A 55 -16.26 4.22 -20.29
C TYR A 55 -17.18 5.32 -19.70
N ALA A 56 -17.13 5.60 -18.38
CA ALA A 56 -17.90 6.68 -17.74
C ALA A 56 -17.43 7.01 -16.30
N ASN A 57 -17.90 8.15 -15.75
CA ASN A 57 -17.64 8.63 -14.37
C ASN A 57 -18.10 7.69 -13.23
N SER A 58 -18.65 6.52 -13.55
CA SER A 58 -19.19 5.52 -12.60
C SER A 58 -18.49 4.16 -12.76
N GLN A 59 -17.31 4.12 -13.38
CA GLN A 59 -16.59 2.87 -13.62
C GLN A 59 -15.38 2.76 -12.71
N HIS A 60 -15.46 1.80 -11.79
CA HIS A 60 -14.47 1.56 -10.76
C HIS A 60 -13.57 0.39 -11.16
N GLY A 61 -12.40 0.22 -10.54
CA GLY A 61 -11.67 -1.05 -10.66
C GLY A 61 -12.53 -2.17 -10.10
N ILE A 62 -12.97 -2.02 -8.84
CA ILE A 62 -13.98 -2.86 -8.19
C ILE A 62 -15.11 -1.98 -7.66
N TYR A 63 -16.35 -2.44 -7.85
CA TYR A 63 -17.53 -1.89 -7.20
C TYR A 63 -18.26 -2.94 -6.39
N MET A 64 -18.46 -2.67 -5.10
CA MET A 64 -19.11 -3.57 -4.16
C MET A 64 -20.32 -2.91 -3.52
N SER A 65 -21.42 -3.66 -3.40
CA SER A 65 -22.63 -3.21 -2.72
C SER A 65 -23.17 -4.18 -1.69
N GLY A 66 -22.35 -5.16 -1.30
CA GLY A 66 -22.71 -6.21 -0.36
C GLY A 66 -21.62 -7.27 -0.22
N GLY A 67 -21.78 -8.15 0.76
CA GLY A 67 -20.88 -9.28 0.99
C GLY A 67 -19.73 -8.97 1.95
N ALA A 68 -19.02 -10.01 2.36
CA ALA A 68 -17.83 -9.95 3.21
C ALA A 68 -16.64 -10.56 2.45
N GLY A 69 -15.40 -10.22 2.78
CA GLY A 69 -14.27 -10.82 2.06
C GLY A 69 -12.97 -10.05 2.10
N THR A 70 -12.09 -10.36 1.16
CA THR A 70 -10.73 -9.82 1.11
C THR A 70 -10.36 -9.34 -0.30
N ILE A 71 -9.81 -8.13 -0.37
CA ILE A 71 -9.17 -7.56 -1.56
C ILE A 71 -7.70 -7.35 -1.24
N ARG A 72 -6.81 -8.17 -1.81
CA ARG A 72 -5.39 -8.09 -1.47
C ARG A 72 -4.40 -8.21 -2.61
N ASN A 73 -3.25 -7.56 -2.49
CA ASN A 73 -2.13 -7.72 -3.42
C ASN A 73 -2.51 -7.43 -4.90
N ASN A 74 -3.50 -6.58 -5.13
CA ASN A 74 -3.95 -6.22 -6.47
C ASN A 74 -3.32 -4.89 -6.92
N ILE A 75 -3.40 -4.62 -8.22
CA ILE A 75 -3.05 -3.36 -8.85
C ILE A 75 -4.32 -2.72 -9.40
N PHE A 76 -4.60 -1.48 -8.99
CA PHE A 76 -5.70 -0.66 -9.49
C PHE A 76 -5.11 0.62 -10.07
N ARG A 77 -5.15 0.79 -11.39
CA ARG A 77 -4.53 1.96 -12.02
C ARG A 77 -5.34 2.56 -13.15
N ASP A 78 -5.18 3.86 -13.35
CA ASP A 78 -5.68 4.55 -14.55
C ASP A 78 -7.21 4.33 -14.76
N ASN A 79 -7.96 4.08 -13.69
CA ASN A 79 -9.41 3.91 -13.76
C ASN A 79 -10.06 5.28 -13.72
N ILE A 80 -11.11 5.47 -14.53
CA ILE A 80 -11.80 6.75 -14.53
C ILE A 80 -12.49 6.98 -13.18
N GLY A 81 -13.23 6.02 -12.64
CA GLY A 81 -13.93 6.18 -11.36
C GLY A 81 -13.05 6.05 -10.12
N ASN A 82 -13.29 4.97 -9.35
CA ASN A 82 -12.52 4.64 -8.16
C ASN A 82 -11.58 3.48 -8.44
N GLY A 83 -10.47 3.37 -7.73
CA GLY A 83 -9.72 2.11 -7.71
C GLY A 83 -10.58 1.00 -7.10
N ILE A 84 -10.96 1.19 -5.83
CA ILE A 84 -11.85 0.30 -5.08
C ILE A 84 -13.00 1.11 -4.53
N GLN A 85 -14.24 0.69 -4.78
CA GLN A 85 -15.42 1.26 -4.15
C GLN A 85 -16.24 0.20 -3.43
N MET A 86 -16.56 0.50 -2.17
CA MET A 86 -17.46 -0.23 -1.30
C MET A 86 -18.62 0.71 -0.95
N GLN A 87 -19.81 0.43 -1.44
CA GLN A 87 -20.97 1.29 -1.24
C GLN A 87 -22.19 0.49 -0.82
N ASP A 88 -22.67 0.68 0.40
CA ASP A 88 -23.96 0.12 0.81
C ASP A 88 -25.10 0.89 0.10
N LYS A 89 -26.09 0.16 -0.43
CA LYS A 89 -27.19 0.68 -1.26
C LYS A 89 -28.58 0.51 -0.62
N GLY A 90 -28.66 0.43 0.71
CA GLY A 90 -29.93 0.46 1.45
C GLY A 90 -30.52 -0.93 1.72
N VAL A 91 -31.85 -1.02 1.89
CA VAL A 91 -32.52 -2.20 2.47
C VAL A 91 -32.21 -3.49 1.73
N GLY A 92 -31.75 -4.49 2.48
CA GLY A 92 -31.37 -5.78 1.94
C GLY A 92 -29.96 -5.78 1.36
N HIS A 93 -29.27 -4.64 1.39
CA HIS A 93 -27.83 -4.51 1.19
C HIS A 93 -27.10 -4.30 2.52
N SER A 94 -26.00 -5.01 2.72
CA SER A 94 -25.19 -5.11 3.92
C SER A 94 -23.80 -5.55 3.46
N ILE A 95 -22.86 -4.62 3.48
CA ILE A 95 -21.46 -4.99 3.43
C ILE A 95 -21.17 -5.70 4.79
N GLY A 96 -20.46 -6.82 4.73
CA GLY A 96 -19.95 -7.55 5.90
C GLY A 96 -18.49 -7.20 6.14
N ALA A 97 -17.77 -7.94 6.97
CA ALA A 97 -16.36 -7.62 7.23
C ALA A 97 -15.53 -7.67 5.93
N VAL A 98 -14.93 -6.55 5.53
CA VAL A 98 -14.10 -6.45 4.32
C VAL A 98 -12.69 -6.03 4.69
N TYR A 99 -11.70 -6.80 4.22
CA TYR A 99 -10.28 -6.53 4.42
C TYR A 99 -9.64 -6.10 3.10
N VAL A 100 -9.05 -4.90 3.06
CA VAL A 100 -8.38 -4.33 1.88
C VAL A 100 -6.92 -4.09 2.23
N TYR A 101 -6.00 -4.92 1.72
CA TYR A 101 -4.58 -4.79 2.08
C TYR A 101 -3.57 -5.21 1.02
N GLY A 102 -2.35 -4.67 1.08
CA GLY A 102 -1.29 -5.02 0.14
C GLY A 102 -1.55 -4.53 -1.30
N ASN A 103 -2.55 -3.67 -1.53
CA ASN A 103 -2.90 -3.22 -2.87
C ASN A 103 -2.06 -2.01 -3.30
N LYS A 104 -1.82 -1.89 -4.61
CA LYS A 104 -1.34 -0.68 -5.28
C LYS A 104 -2.53 0.02 -5.92
N VAL A 105 -2.80 1.26 -5.55
CA VAL A 105 -3.96 2.02 -6.05
C VAL A 105 -3.52 3.40 -6.53
N TYR A 106 -3.47 3.62 -7.85
CA TYR A 106 -2.84 4.83 -8.36
C TYR A 106 -3.36 5.37 -9.67
N ASN A 107 -3.09 6.66 -9.94
CA ASN A 107 -3.48 7.34 -11.17
C ASN A 107 -4.98 7.21 -11.53
N ASN A 108 -5.86 6.99 -10.54
CA ASN A 108 -7.30 6.94 -10.82
C ASN A 108 -7.83 8.39 -10.94
N GLU A 109 -8.69 8.64 -11.94
CA GLU A 109 -8.86 9.98 -12.54
C GLU A 109 -10.05 10.81 -12.07
N VAL A 110 -11.09 10.25 -11.43
CA VAL A 110 -12.32 11.04 -11.16
C VAL A 110 -12.69 11.12 -9.69
N TRP A 111 -12.50 10.08 -8.88
CA TRP A 111 -13.03 10.10 -7.51
C TRP A 111 -11.97 9.77 -6.46
N HIS A 112 -11.65 8.49 -6.25
CA HIS A 112 -10.87 8.06 -5.10
C HIS A 112 -9.98 6.86 -5.44
N GLY A 113 -8.88 6.70 -4.70
CA GLY A 113 -8.15 5.44 -4.67
C GLY A 113 -9.02 4.34 -4.05
N ILE A 114 -9.27 4.45 -2.74
CA ILE A 114 -10.11 3.54 -1.98
C ILE A 114 -11.28 4.32 -1.39
N TYR A 115 -12.51 3.91 -1.68
CA TYR A 115 -13.72 4.58 -1.26
C TYR A 115 -14.68 3.65 -0.54
N ALA A 116 -15.10 4.03 0.66
CA ALA A 116 -16.20 3.41 1.37
C ALA A 116 -17.31 4.44 1.61
N ARG A 117 -18.56 4.06 1.29
CA ARG A 117 -19.74 4.87 1.55
C ARG A 117 -20.87 4.06 2.13
N ALA A 118 -21.48 4.56 3.21
CA ALA A 118 -22.80 4.12 3.66
C ALA A 118 -23.85 5.12 3.18
N TYR A 119 -24.93 4.65 2.53
CA TYR A 119 -25.94 5.51 1.92
C TYR A 119 -27.35 4.94 2.06
N ASP A 120 -28.28 5.71 2.66
CA ASP A 120 -29.72 5.35 2.71
C ASP A 120 -30.44 5.78 1.43
N ILE A 121 -31.10 4.83 0.75
CA ILE A 121 -31.96 5.10 -0.42
C ILE A 121 -33.46 5.13 -0.03
N GLY A 122 -33.78 5.38 1.24
CA GLY A 122 -35.15 5.58 1.72
C GLY A 122 -35.81 4.34 2.32
N GLY A 123 -35.04 3.48 2.98
CA GLY A 123 -35.58 2.33 3.71
C GLY A 123 -34.86 1.97 5.01
N GLY A 124 -33.92 2.83 5.45
CA GLY A 124 -33.12 2.60 6.64
C GLY A 124 -31.83 1.88 6.32
N CYS A 125 -30.79 2.25 7.06
CA CYS A 125 -29.46 1.66 6.95
C CYS A 125 -29.46 0.27 7.57
N SER A 126 -29.00 -0.74 6.82
CA SER A 126 -28.54 -1.98 7.44
C SER A 126 -27.30 -1.67 8.27
N ASN A 127 -27.15 -2.28 9.45
CA ASN A 127 -25.93 -2.16 10.26
C ASN A 127 -24.69 -2.33 9.38
N THR A 128 -23.83 -1.33 9.32
CA THR A 128 -22.66 -1.39 8.46
C THR A 128 -21.55 -2.21 9.11
N SER A 129 -20.95 -3.01 8.26
CA SER A 129 -19.68 -3.70 8.39
C SER A 129 -18.49 -2.92 8.92
N ASP A 130 -17.64 -3.67 9.60
CA ASP A 130 -16.24 -3.33 9.85
C ASP A 130 -15.41 -3.49 8.56
N ILE A 131 -14.99 -2.37 7.98
CA ILE A 131 -14.06 -2.33 6.85
C ILE A 131 -12.66 -2.03 7.38
N TYR A 132 -11.71 -2.89 7.06
CA TYR A 132 -10.31 -2.75 7.45
C TYR A 132 -9.46 -2.46 6.23
N VAL A 133 -8.81 -1.28 6.19
CA VAL A 133 -7.93 -0.87 5.10
C VAL A 133 -6.52 -0.70 5.65
N PHE A 134 -5.60 -1.57 5.26
CA PHE A 134 -4.25 -1.53 5.81
C PHE A 134 -3.14 -1.97 4.87
N ASN A 135 -1.92 -1.51 5.11
CA ASN A 135 -0.75 -1.82 4.27
C ASN A 135 -1.03 -1.63 2.78
N ASN A 136 -1.72 -0.56 2.36
CA ASN A 136 -1.88 -0.24 0.95
C ASN A 136 -0.95 0.91 0.54
N LEU A 137 -0.51 0.88 -0.72
CA LEU A 137 0.16 2.00 -1.37
C LEU A 137 -0.87 2.72 -2.25
N VAL A 138 -1.16 3.97 -1.93
CA VAL A 138 -2.19 4.76 -2.63
C VAL A 138 -1.59 6.07 -3.12
N TRP A 139 -1.44 6.28 -4.43
CA TRP A 139 -0.73 7.45 -4.92
C TRP A 139 -1.23 8.04 -6.23
N ASN A 140 -0.93 9.32 -6.48
CA ASN A 140 -1.25 10.00 -7.74
C ASN A 140 -2.74 9.93 -8.17
N ASN A 141 -3.67 9.65 -7.25
CA ASN A 141 -5.09 9.71 -7.58
C ASN A 141 -5.50 11.19 -7.61
N SER A 142 -6.00 11.64 -8.76
CA SER A 142 -6.24 13.06 -9.02
C SER A 142 -7.47 13.21 -9.91
N TRP A 143 -8.27 14.25 -9.66
CA TRP A 143 -9.39 14.59 -10.54
C TRP A 143 -9.01 15.74 -11.50
N ASN A 144 -9.22 15.50 -12.80
CA ASN A 144 -9.19 16.50 -13.87
C ASN A 144 -10.40 17.45 -13.74
N GLY A 145 -10.42 18.27 -12.67
CA GLY A 145 -11.51 19.22 -12.38
C GLY A 145 -11.95 19.34 -10.91
N GLY A 146 -11.43 18.53 -9.98
CA GLY A 146 -11.75 18.67 -8.54
C GLY A 146 -11.18 17.55 -7.67
N ALA A 147 -11.87 17.05 -6.65
CA ALA A 147 -11.26 16.35 -5.52
C ALA A 147 -10.94 14.85 -5.78
N GLY A 148 -9.70 14.54 -6.18
CA GLY A 148 -9.16 13.18 -6.21
C GLY A 148 -8.59 12.81 -4.83
N TYR A 149 -9.09 11.76 -4.19
CA TYR A 149 -8.70 11.42 -2.82
C TYR A 149 -7.91 10.10 -2.75
N GLY A 150 -7.05 9.95 -1.76
CA GLY A 150 -6.37 8.70 -1.48
C GLY A 150 -7.33 7.65 -0.92
N ILE A 151 -7.71 7.79 0.35
CA ILE A 151 -8.63 6.89 1.05
C ILE A 151 -9.77 7.72 1.62
N VAL A 152 -11.01 7.32 1.36
CA VAL A 152 -12.20 8.06 1.79
C VAL A 152 -13.21 7.14 2.45
N ALA A 153 -13.66 7.55 3.63
CA ALA A 153 -14.82 7.04 4.31
C ALA A 153 -15.86 8.16 4.39
N THR A 154 -17.07 7.92 3.89
CA THR A 154 -18.17 8.90 3.97
C THR A 154 -19.46 8.20 4.39
N GLU A 155 -20.29 8.91 5.14
CA GLU A 155 -21.66 8.45 5.39
C GLU A 155 -22.70 9.50 4.97
N ASP A 156 -23.88 9.02 4.63
CA ASP A 156 -25.07 9.85 4.45
C ASP A 156 -26.16 9.42 5.45
N ASN A 157 -26.90 10.40 5.96
CA ASN A 157 -28.20 10.22 6.63
C ASN A 157 -28.23 9.17 7.76
N ASP A 158 -27.41 9.33 8.80
CA ASP A 158 -27.42 8.47 10.00
C ASP A 158 -27.13 6.97 9.72
N CYS A 159 -26.50 6.65 8.58
CA CYS A 159 -25.94 5.33 8.34
C CYS A 159 -24.54 5.28 8.93
N PRO A 160 -24.31 4.74 10.15
CA PRO A 160 -22.95 4.63 10.66
C PRO A 160 -22.13 3.85 9.64
N LEU A 161 -20.87 4.19 9.41
CA LEU A 161 -19.91 3.37 8.67
C LEU A 161 -18.73 3.07 9.61
N HIS A 162 -18.35 1.80 9.76
CA HIS A 162 -17.20 1.44 10.57
C HIS A 162 -15.99 1.16 9.67
N MET A 163 -15.19 2.18 9.40
CA MET A 163 -13.96 2.03 8.63
C MET A 163 -12.74 2.25 9.53
N SER A 164 -11.85 1.27 9.53
CA SER A 164 -10.58 1.29 10.23
C SER A 164 -9.44 1.37 9.21
N ILE A 165 -8.59 2.39 9.33
CA ILE A 165 -7.54 2.72 8.35
C ILE A 165 -6.18 2.69 9.05
N TYR A 166 -5.37 1.68 8.73
CA TYR A 166 -4.11 1.42 9.43
C TYR A 166 -2.92 1.30 8.50
N ASN A 167 -1.76 1.84 8.85
CA ASN A 167 -0.51 1.46 8.15
C ASN A 167 -0.59 1.59 6.61
N ASN A 168 -1.29 2.59 6.09
CA ASN A 168 -1.28 2.88 4.66
C ASN A 168 -0.25 3.97 4.36
N THR A 169 0.33 3.93 3.16
CA THR A 169 1.14 5.03 2.64
C THR A 169 0.39 5.70 1.50
N VAL A 170 -0.05 6.94 1.74
CA VAL A 170 -0.87 7.75 0.85
C VAL A 170 -0.04 8.92 0.33
N TRP A 171 0.36 8.88 -0.94
CA TRP A 171 1.37 9.77 -1.50
C TRP A 171 0.88 10.54 -2.73
N ASN A 172 1.09 11.86 -2.78
CA ASN A 172 0.87 12.66 -4.00
C ASN A 172 -0.52 12.49 -4.64
N ASN A 173 -1.53 12.25 -3.83
CA ASN A 173 -2.94 12.37 -4.22
C ASN A 173 -3.34 13.85 -4.08
N LYS A 174 -4.47 14.25 -4.66
CA LYS A 174 -4.93 15.64 -4.46
C LYS A 174 -5.37 15.88 -3.01
N ASN A 175 -6.06 14.91 -2.40
CA ASN A 175 -6.37 14.88 -0.97
C ASN A 175 -5.88 13.56 -0.37
N GLY A 176 -5.47 13.59 0.89
CA GLY A 176 -4.93 12.43 1.60
C GLY A 176 -6.00 11.42 2.04
N ILE A 177 -6.17 11.28 3.36
CA ILE A 177 -7.20 10.44 3.96
C ILE A 177 -8.34 11.35 4.44
N ILE A 178 -9.57 11.01 4.05
CA ILE A 178 -10.76 11.69 4.57
C ILE A 178 -11.65 10.69 5.26
N ASP A 179 -12.01 11.04 6.49
CA ASP A 179 -13.04 10.39 7.24
C ASP A 179 -14.13 11.43 7.53
N ASP A 180 -15.23 11.33 6.79
CA ASP A 180 -16.43 12.15 6.95
C ASP A 180 -17.58 11.29 7.48
N ILE A 181 -17.32 10.59 8.59
CA ILE A 181 -18.26 9.72 9.28
C ILE A 181 -18.85 10.49 10.47
N ASN A 182 -20.13 10.88 10.40
CA ASN A 182 -20.84 11.58 11.49
C ASN A 182 -21.17 10.70 12.73
N ALA A 183 -21.19 9.36 12.64
CA ALA A 183 -21.63 8.52 13.77
C ALA A 183 -21.00 7.12 13.93
N GLY A 184 -19.95 6.78 13.19
CA GLY A 184 -19.36 5.43 13.18
C GLY A 184 -18.11 5.23 14.03
N ALA A 185 -17.96 4.03 14.62
CA ALA A 185 -16.75 3.59 15.31
C ALA A 185 -15.64 3.20 14.33
N GLY A 186 -14.92 4.19 13.81
CA GLY A 186 -13.69 4.00 13.05
C GLY A 186 -12.43 4.24 13.89
N GLU A 187 -11.27 3.82 13.35
CA GLU A 187 -9.96 4.22 13.84
C GLU A 187 -9.04 4.59 12.68
N ILE A 188 -8.18 5.59 12.87
CA ILE A 188 -7.14 5.96 11.91
C ILE A 188 -5.81 5.97 12.65
N ARG A 189 -4.95 5.00 12.36
CA ARG A 189 -3.64 4.88 13.03
C ARG A 189 -2.52 4.52 12.08
N ASN A 190 -1.29 4.89 12.44
CA ASN A 190 -0.09 4.42 11.77
C ASN A 190 -0.03 4.73 10.27
N ASN A 191 -0.76 5.73 9.74
CA ASN A 191 -0.70 6.04 8.31
C ASN A 191 0.36 7.10 8.00
N ILE A 192 1.02 7.00 6.85
CA ILE A 192 1.81 8.10 6.27
C ILE A 192 0.98 8.75 5.16
N VAL A 193 0.78 10.06 5.25
CA VAL A 193 0.01 10.82 4.26
C VAL A 193 0.80 12.04 3.78
N ALA A 194 1.51 11.89 2.66
CA ALA A 194 2.58 12.79 2.28
C ALA A 194 2.47 13.33 0.84
N ASN A 195 2.97 14.54 0.63
CA ASN A 195 3.01 15.29 -0.62
C ASN A 195 1.66 15.42 -1.34
N ASN A 196 0.53 15.42 -0.62
CA ASN A 196 -0.78 15.56 -1.26
C ASN A 196 -1.03 17.03 -1.62
N ILE A 197 -1.30 17.32 -2.90
CA ILE A 197 -1.28 18.68 -3.47
C ILE A 197 -2.71 19.18 -3.71
N ASN A 198 -3.19 20.11 -2.90
CA ASN A 198 -4.29 21.00 -3.25
C ASN A 198 -4.05 22.39 -2.64
N SER A 199 -4.34 23.46 -3.38
CA SER A 199 -4.25 24.85 -2.88
C SER A 199 -5.46 25.25 -2.01
N ASP A 200 -6.58 24.53 -2.13
CA ASP A 200 -7.86 24.99 -1.57
C ASP A 200 -8.33 24.13 -0.38
N PHE A 201 -7.90 22.87 -0.30
CA PHE A 201 -8.26 21.89 0.75
C PHE A 201 -7.11 20.89 0.98
N ALA A 202 -5.93 21.40 1.34
CA ALA A 202 -4.68 20.63 1.47
C ALA A 202 -4.66 19.69 2.70
N TYR A 203 -5.61 18.77 2.80
CA TYR A 203 -5.71 17.95 3.99
C TYR A 203 -4.86 16.69 3.87
N GLY A 204 -3.95 16.55 4.84
CA GLY A 204 -3.27 15.29 5.10
C GLY A 204 -4.28 14.24 5.58
N ILE A 205 -4.82 14.46 6.78
CA ILE A 205 -5.93 13.68 7.31
C ILE A 205 -7.04 14.66 7.73
N THR A 206 -8.24 14.46 7.18
CA THR A 206 -9.48 15.16 7.56
C THR A 206 -10.35 14.19 8.34
N CYS A 207 -10.93 14.67 9.44
CA CYS A 207 -11.82 13.85 10.25
C CYS A 207 -12.98 14.67 10.80
N SER A 208 -14.15 14.56 10.18
CA SER A 208 -15.42 15.06 10.71
C SER A 208 -15.87 14.13 11.85
N ASN A 209 -16.27 14.66 13.02
CA ASN A 209 -16.98 13.90 14.07
C ASN A 209 -16.19 12.80 14.82
N PRO A 210 -16.67 12.29 15.98
CA PRO A 210 -15.81 11.63 16.96
C PRO A 210 -15.46 10.19 16.55
N ILE A 211 -14.48 10.04 15.66
CA ILE A 211 -13.69 8.81 15.54
C ILE A 211 -13.20 8.43 16.93
N THR A 212 -13.35 7.17 17.29
CA THR A 212 -13.07 6.67 18.65
C THR A 212 -11.59 6.78 19.00
N THR A 213 -10.68 6.56 18.05
CA THR A 213 -9.23 6.75 18.25
C THR A 213 -8.50 7.23 17.00
N ARG A 214 -7.65 8.24 17.17
CA ARG A 214 -6.74 8.78 16.13
C ARG A 214 -5.36 8.95 16.73
N SER A 215 -4.37 8.20 16.24
CA SER A 215 -3.02 8.27 16.81
C SER A 215 -1.94 7.79 15.85
N ASN A 216 -0.71 8.24 16.04
CA ASN A 216 0.45 7.67 15.33
C ASN A 216 0.37 7.83 13.80
N ASN A 217 -0.28 8.87 13.31
CA ASN A 217 -0.26 9.20 11.88
C ASN A 217 0.81 10.26 11.59
N LEU A 218 1.37 10.21 10.39
CA LEU A 218 2.39 11.12 9.89
C LEU A 218 1.88 11.83 8.64
N SER A 219 2.10 13.14 8.51
CA SER A 219 1.66 13.87 7.31
C SER A 219 2.54 15.06 6.93
N THR A 220 2.78 15.29 5.64
CA THR A 220 3.49 16.50 5.16
C THR A 220 2.63 17.76 5.19
N ALA A 221 1.32 17.61 5.03
CA ALA A 221 0.40 18.73 4.87
C ALA A 221 -0.26 19.05 6.23
N GLY A 222 -0.64 20.31 6.43
CA GLY A 222 -1.42 20.70 7.61
C GLY A 222 -2.65 19.82 7.71
N SER A 223 -2.70 18.95 8.71
CA SER A 223 -3.89 18.14 8.97
C SER A 223 -4.85 18.97 9.81
N GLU A 224 -6.14 18.70 9.69
CA GLU A 224 -7.12 19.39 10.53
C GLU A 224 -6.84 19.11 12.02
N SER A 225 -7.10 20.09 12.87
CA SER A 225 -6.90 19.96 14.31
C SER A 225 -7.72 18.76 14.83
N GLY A 226 -7.09 17.91 15.64
CA GLY A 226 -7.73 16.74 16.23
C GLY A 226 -7.65 15.46 15.40
N CYS A 227 -6.98 15.44 14.24
CA CYS A 227 -6.87 14.22 13.40
C CYS A 227 -5.77 13.21 13.84
N GLY A 228 -5.16 13.40 15.02
CA GLY A 228 -4.16 12.46 15.56
C GLY A 228 -2.87 12.37 14.74
N VAL A 229 -2.46 13.47 14.11
CA VAL A 229 -1.18 13.57 13.38
C VAL A 229 -0.07 13.94 14.34
N ASN A 230 0.90 13.04 14.47
CA ASN A 230 1.98 13.12 15.46
C ASN A 230 3.13 14.05 15.01
N ALA A 231 3.45 14.06 13.72
CA ALA A 231 4.57 14.84 13.20
C ALA A 231 4.47 15.09 11.69
N SER A 232 5.28 16.04 11.22
CA SER A 232 5.52 16.26 9.80
C SER A 232 6.39 15.13 9.22
N PHE A 233 6.14 14.73 7.97
CA PHE A 233 6.88 13.64 7.30
C PHE A 233 7.29 14.01 5.88
N PRO A 234 8.38 14.76 5.67
CA PRO A 234 8.80 15.25 4.35
C PRO A 234 9.11 14.13 3.35
N ALA A 235 9.08 14.49 2.05
CA ALA A 235 9.43 13.59 0.95
C ALA A 235 10.81 12.90 1.08
N THR A 236 11.76 13.58 1.74
CA THR A 236 13.12 13.11 1.99
C THR A 236 13.20 11.92 2.94
N ASP A 237 12.11 11.62 3.64
CA ASP A 237 12.04 10.53 4.61
C ASP A 237 11.68 9.19 3.95
N PHE A 238 11.41 9.20 2.63
CA PHE A 238 11.37 8.00 1.80
C PHE A 238 12.71 7.76 1.10
N LEU A 239 13.10 6.50 0.94
CA LEU A 239 14.26 6.09 0.14
C LEU A 239 14.12 6.48 -1.33
N SER A 240 12.90 6.45 -1.87
CA SER A 240 12.59 6.93 -3.22
C SER A 240 11.12 7.30 -3.34
N THR A 241 10.84 8.38 -4.07
CA THR A 241 9.48 8.77 -4.49
C THR A 241 9.24 8.51 -5.98
N ASP A 242 10.19 7.91 -6.69
CA ASP A 242 10.03 7.44 -8.06
C ASP A 242 9.28 6.10 -8.06
N SER A 243 8.09 6.07 -8.67
CA SER A 243 7.23 4.88 -8.74
C SER A 243 7.82 3.71 -9.51
N SER A 244 8.88 3.92 -10.28
CA SER A 244 9.63 2.85 -10.96
C SER A 244 10.69 2.20 -10.09
N SER A 245 11.05 2.81 -8.96
CA SER A 245 12.07 2.31 -8.05
C SER A 245 11.57 1.12 -7.22
N VAL A 246 12.44 0.14 -7.00
CA VAL A 246 12.19 -0.96 -6.03
C VAL A 246 12.08 -0.46 -4.59
N ASN A 247 12.55 0.76 -4.32
CA ASN A 247 12.48 1.42 -3.03
C ASN A 247 11.37 2.48 -2.97
N PHE A 248 10.44 2.45 -3.93
CA PHE A 248 9.32 3.39 -3.95
C PHE A 248 8.54 3.37 -2.64
N LEU A 249 8.51 4.53 -1.98
CA LEU A 249 7.84 4.81 -0.70
C LEU A 249 8.30 3.93 0.47
N LYS A 250 9.45 3.27 0.36
CA LYS A 250 10.10 2.64 1.52
C LYS A 250 10.65 3.71 2.45
N ILE A 251 10.53 3.46 3.75
CA ILE A 251 10.91 4.34 4.85
C ILE A 251 12.45 4.41 4.94
N ASN A 252 13.00 5.61 5.12
CA ASN A 252 14.41 5.82 5.41
C ASN A 252 14.69 5.74 6.93
N ASN A 253 15.89 5.33 7.33
CA ASN A 253 16.27 5.06 8.73
C ASN A 253 16.38 6.29 9.64
N LEU A 254 16.30 7.50 9.08
CA LEU A 254 16.42 8.76 9.81
C LEU A 254 15.06 9.40 10.16
N ASN A 255 13.96 8.67 10.02
CA ASN A 255 12.63 9.27 10.12
C ASN A 255 11.85 8.87 11.38
N ASN A 256 10.81 9.66 11.66
CA ASN A 256 9.94 9.47 12.82
C ASN A 256 8.89 8.36 12.62
N ALA A 257 9.00 7.54 11.57
CA ALA A 257 8.08 6.44 11.31
C ALA A 257 8.58 5.12 11.89
N VAL A 258 9.90 4.95 12.02
CA VAL A 258 10.52 3.73 12.55
C VAL A 258 10.16 3.53 14.03
N ASP A 259 9.65 2.35 14.38
CA ASP A 259 9.21 1.93 15.71
C ASP A 259 8.22 2.89 16.39
N ALA A 260 7.56 3.75 15.63
CA ALA A 260 6.76 4.86 16.15
C ALA A 260 5.25 4.58 16.14
N GLY A 261 4.83 3.48 15.54
CA GLY A 261 3.44 3.07 15.38
C GLY A 261 2.89 2.34 16.59
N TYR A 262 1.57 2.35 16.68
CA TYR A 262 0.80 1.56 17.62
C TYR A 262 0.85 0.07 17.24
N ASN A 263 0.96 -0.82 18.22
CA ASN A 263 0.94 -2.27 17.98
C ASN A 263 -0.45 -2.73 17.51
N LEU A 264 -0.53 -3.23 16.27
CA LEU A 264 -1.77 -3.75 15.67
C LEU A 264 -1.68 -5.27 15.40
N SER A 265 -0.85 -6.00 16.15
CA SER A 265 -0.64 -7.45 15.99
C SER A 265 -1.91 -8.30 16.14
N SER A 266 -2.96 -7.78 16.78
CA SER A 266 -4.28 -8.42 16.84
C SER A 266 -5.08 -8.34 15.54
N ILE A 267 -4.68 -7.46 14.61
CA ILE A 267 -5.34 -7.23 13.32
C ILE A 267 -4.49 -7.83 12.20
N PHE A 268 -3.19 -7.54 12.16
CA PHE A 268 -2.25 -8.08 11.18
C PHE A 268 -0.82 -8.10 11.74
N THR A 269 0.03 -8.98 11.19
CA THR A 269 1.41 -9.19 11.66
C THR A 269 2.46 -9.01 10.58
N LYS A 270 2.05 -8.66 9.36
CA LYS A 270 2.94 -8.45 8.21
C LYS A 270 2.71 -7.10 7.58
N ASP A 271 3.74 -6.54 6.95
CA ASP A 271 3.68 -5.28 6.21
C ASP A 271 3.27 -5.48 4.73
N TYR A 272 3.42 -4.45 3.91
CA TYR A 272 3.17 -4.51 2.47
C TYR A 272 4.13 -5.45 1.73
N ALA A 273 5.41 -5.50 2.12
CA ALA A 273 6.41 -6.37 1.50
C ALA A 273 6.30 -7.84 1.96
N GLY A 274 5.51 -8.10 3.01
CA GLY A 274 5.36 -9.42 3.62
C GLY A 274 6.34 -9.67 4.78
N GLU A 275 7.10 -8.64 5.17
CA GLU A 275 7.98 -8.63 6.33
C GLU A 275 7.16 -8.68 7.61
N SER A 276 7.73 -9.29 8.64
CA SER A 276 7.05 -9.39 9.94
C SER A 276 7.11 -8.05 10.64
N ARG A 277 5.99 -7.66 11.26
CA ARG A 277 5.92 -6.47 12.11
C ARG A 277 6.23 -6.86 13.55
N ASP A 278 7.15 -6.13 14.16
CA ASP A 278 7.56 -6.34 15.55
C ASP A 278 6.60 -5.67 16.55
N VAL A 279 6.96 -5.62 17.83
CA VAL A 279 6.05 -5.11 18.87
C VAL A 279 5.75 -3.63 18.70
N ASN A 280 6.67 -2.86 18.15
CA ASN A 280 6.46 -1.47 17.75
C ASN A 280 6.39 -1.45 16.23
N PHE A 281 5.21 -1.18 15.68
CA PHE A 281 5.05 -1.17 14.22
C PHE A 281 5.69 0.11 13.69
N ASP A 282 6.25 0.05 12.50
CA ASP A 282 6.50 1.29 11.78
C ASP A 282 5.21 1.93 11.31
N ILE A 283 5.20 3.25 11.24
CA ILE A 283 4.10 4.00 10.63
C ILE A 283 4.22 3.88 9.10
N GLY A 284 3.11 3.58 8.42
CA GLY A 284 3.04 3.42 6.98
C GLY A 284 2.98 1.96 6.54
N ALA A 285 2.99 1.74 5.22
CA ALA A 285 2.76 0.44 4.61
C ALA A 285 3.95 -0.53 4.71
N TYR A 286 5.16 -0.01 4.81
CA TYR A 286 6.37 -0.82 4.95
C TYR A 286 6.83 -0.85 6.41
N GLU A 287 7.45 -1.95 6.80
CA GLU A 287 8.38 -1.97 7.92
C GLU A 287 9.76 -1.51 7.43
N TYR A 288 10.41 -0.67 8.23
CA TYR A 288 11.82 -0.40 8.11
C TYR A 288 12.57 -1.64 8.54
N MET A 289 13.00 -2.37 7.53
CA MET A 289 14.10 -3.28 7.73
C MET A 289 15.34 -2.40 7.74
N GLU A 290 16.03 -2.32 8.88
CA GLU A 290 17.45 -2.00 8.83
C GLU A 290 18.01 -3.02 7.86
N SER A 291 18.36 -2.54 6.66
CA SER A 291 18.97 -3.41 5.68
C SER A 291 20.19 -3.92 6.41
N ASN A 292 20.16 -5.19 6.80
CA ASN A 292 21.35 -6.00 6.92
C ASN A 292 21.90 -6.12 5.50
N LEU A 293 22.27 -4.97 4.93
CA LEU A 293 23.07 -4.82 3.74
C LEU A 293 24.43 -5.23 4.26
N TYR A 294 24.57 -6.54 4.39
CA TYR A 294 25.82 -7.22 4.42
C TYR A 294 26.65 -6.54 3.34
N ARG A 295 27.77 -5.94 3.74
CA ARG A 295 28.70 -5.29 2.81
C ARG A 295 29.07 -6.26 1.69
N SER A 296 28.99 -7.54 2.00
CA SER A 296 29.21 -8.69 1.15
C SER A 296 28.04 -9.09 0.23
N ASP A 297 26.80 -8.65 0.47
CA ASP A 297 25.62 -8.86 -0.40
C ASP A 297 25.41 -7.62 -1.29
N VAL A 298 26.22 -7.54 -2.35
CA VAL A 298 26.29 -6.36 -3.21
C VAL A 298 25.20 -6.34 -4.28
N ASP A 299 24.46 -7.43 -4.45
CA ASP A 299 23.27 -7.49 -5.31
C ASP A 299 21.94 -7.47 -4.56
N ASN A 300 21.97 -7.40 -3.22
CA ASN A 300 20.81 -7.40 -2.33
C ASN A 300 19.90 -8.62 -2.59
N SER A 301 20.53 -9.77 -2.80
CA SER A 301 19.86 -11.07 -2.94
C SER A 301 19.52 -11.72 -1.61
N SER A 302 19.88 -11.11 -0.48
CA SER A 302 19.84 -11.61 0.90
C SER A 302 20.80 -12.76 1.18
N VAL A 303 21.75 -13.03 0.28
CA VAL A 303 22.75 -14.10 0.40
C VAL A 303 24.10 -13.68 -0.16
N THR A 304 25.12 -13.65 0.69
CA THR A 304 26.51 -13.48 0.27
C THR A 304 27.00 -14.71 -0.48
N ASN A 305 27.28 -14.56 -1.78
CA ASN A 305 27.67 -15.66 -2.65
C ASN A 305 28.73 -15.25 -3.69
N THR A 306 29.06 -16.15 -4.61
CA THR A 306 30.10 -15.92 -5.62
C THR A 306 29.72 -14.87 -6.66
N THR A 307 28.42 -14.59 -6.83
CA THR A 307 27.91 -13.47 -7.65
C THR A 307 28.35 -12.14 -7.04
N ASP A 308 28.27 -12.01 -5.72
CA ASP A 308 28.69 -10.79 -5.03
C ASP A 308 30.19 -10.55 -5.15
N ALA A 309 30.98 -11.61 -4.99
CA ALA A 309 32.43 -11.57 -5.22
C ALA A 309 32.75 -11.10 -6.65
N LEU A 310 32.03 -11.63 -7.64
CA LEU A 310 32.22 -11.26 -9.05
C LEU A 310 31.85 -9.80 -9.31
N LEU A 311 30.74 -9.32 -8.77
CA LEU A 311 30.29 -7.94 -8.92
C LEU A 311 31.24 -6.96 -8.23
N THR A 312 31.73 -7.31 -7.04
CA THR A 312 32.76 -6.55 -6.31
C THR A 312 34.06 -6.49 -7.10
N LEU A 313 34.52 -7.61 -7.67
CA LEU A 313 35.72 -7.63 -8.52
C LEU A 313 35.53 -6.80 -9.79
N ARG A 314 34.36 -6.89 -10.43
CA ARG A 314 34.00 -6.10 -11.60
C ARG A 314 34.08 -4.61 -11.29
N ASN A 315 33.51 -4.18 -10.18
CA ASN A 315 33.57 -2.80 -9.69
C ASN A 315 35.01 -2.37 -9.42
N SER A 316 35.80 -3.19 -8.73
CA SER A 316 37.22 -2.95 -8.45
C SER A 316 38.07 -2.74 -9.70
N LEU A 317 37.72 -3.38 -10.81
CA LEU A 317 38.41 -3.24 -12.10
C LEU A 317 37.96 -2.00 -12.91
N GLY A 318 37.03 -1.20 -12.38
CA GLY A 318 36.45 -0.05 -13.09
C GLY A 318 35.63 -0.44 -14.32
N LEU A 319 35.15 -1.69 -14.37
CA LEU A 319 34.27 -2.13 -15.45
C LEU A 319 32.88 -1.54 -15.24
N SER A 320 32.17 -1.30 -16.34
CA SER A 320 30.81 -0.74 -16.28
C SER A 320 29.89 -1.66 -15.47
N MET A 321 29.25 -1.11 -14.44
CA MET A 321 28.22 -1.80 -13.65
C MET A 321 26.81 -1.66 -14.24
N ASN A 322 26.67 -0.94 -15.36
CA ASN A 322 25.38 -0.77 -16.04
C ASN A 322 24.81 -2.13 -16.47
N GLY A 323 23.56 -2.39 -16.08
CA GLY A 323 22.87 -3.65 -16.38
C GLY A 323 23.26 -4.82 -15.46
N THR A 324 24.03 -4.57 -14.40
CA THR A 324 24.25 -5.52 -13.31
C THR A 324 23.30 -5.23 -12.14
N ALA A 325 23.20 -6.16 -11.20
CA ALA A 325 22.40 -6.01 -9.98
C ALA A 325 23.11 -5.23 -8.85
N TRP A 326 24.26 -4.61 -9.15
CA TRP A 326 25.08 -3.90 -8.17
C TRP A 326 24.32 -2.77 -7.45
N GLN A 327 24.33 -2.83 -6.13
CA GLN A 327 23.81 -1.78 -5.27
C GLN A 327 24.85 -0.68 -5.08
N VAL A 328 24.45 0.57 -5.26
CA VAL A 328 25.33 1.71 -5.02
C VAL A 328 25.26 2.10 -3.54
N GLY A 329 26.37 1.94 -2.83
CA GLY A 329 26.50 2.36 -1.44
C GLY A 329 27.96 2.67 -1.09
N ALA A 330 28.17 3.53 -0.08
CA ALA A 330 29.51 3.91 0.36
C ALA A 330 30.32 2.73 0.92
N THR A 331 29.64 1.69 1.39
CA THR A 331 30.20 0.49 2.01
C THR A 331 29.89 -0.78 1.22
N THR A 332 29.22 -0.68 0.07
CA THR A 332 28.86 -1.86 -0.72
C THR A 332 30.11 -2.51 -1.29
N GLY A 333 30.31 -3.79 -0.98
CA GLY A 333 31.48 -4.56 -1.38
C GLY A 333 32.76 -4.17 -0.65
N ASP A 334 32.71 -3.46 0.47
CA ASP A 334 33.84 -3.11 1.36
C ASP A 334 33.74 -3.95 2.65
N VAL A 335 34.08 -5.25 2.55
CA VAL A 335 33.93 -6.24 3.63
C VAL A 335 35.13 -6.30 4.56
N ASP A 336 36.21 -5.60 4.22
CA ASP A 336 37.39 -5.40 5.07
C ASP A 336 37.41 -4.05 5.82
N CYS A 337 36.38 -3.21 5.62
CA CYS A 337 36.23 -1.89 6.23
C CYS A 337 37.40 -0.94 5.95
N SER A 338 38.12 -1.14 4.85
CA SER A 338 39.15 -0.22 4.39
C SER A 338 38.57 1.11 3.88
N GLY A 339 37.25 1.15 3.66
CA GLY A 339 36.53 2.29 3.10
C GLY A 339 36.56 2.32 1.58
N ALA A 340 36.94 1.21 0.94
CA ALA A 340 37.02 1.10 -0.51
C ALA A 340 36.75 -0.33 -0.98
N SER A 341 35.72 -0.52 -1.80
CA SER A 341 35.44 -1.80 -2.44
C SER A 341 36.48 -2.13 -3.52
N ASN A 342 37.28 -3.16 -3.27
CA ASN A 342 38.41 -3.54 -4.11
C ASN A 342 38.52 -5.08 -4.30
N SER A 343 39.60 -5.54 -4.91
CA SER A 343 39.79 -6.97 -5.20
C SER A 343 40.03 -7.82 -3.94
N THR A 344 40.51 -7.21 -2.85
CA THR A 344 40.63 -7.85 -1.53
C THR A 344 39.25 -8.24 -1.02
N ASP A 345 38.30 -7.31 -1.07
CA ASP A 345 36.91 -7.57 -0.68
C ASP A 345 36.29 -8.68 -1.50
N ALA A 346 36.46 -8.64 -2.82
CA ALA A 346 35.96 -9.69 -3.71
C ALA A 346 36.48 -11.08 -3.33
N LEU A 347 37.75 -11.18 -2.95
CA LEU A 347 38.36 -12.44 -2.51
C LEU A 347 37.85 -12.88 -1.14
N LEU A 348 37.62 -11.94 -0.22
CA LEU A 348 37.02 -12.22 1.08
C LEU A 348 35.57 -12.73 0.94
N ILE A 349 34.77 -12.09 0.08
CA ILE A 349 33.40 -12.53 -0.24
C ILE A 349 33.43 -13.93 -0.86
N LEU A 350 34.35 -14.19 -1.79
CA LEU A 350 34.52 -15.51 -2.40
C LEU A 350 34.90 -16.57 -1.35
N ARG A 351 35.81 -16.22 -0.43
CA ARG A 351 36.24 -17.09 0.66
C ARG A 351 35.07 -17.46 1.56
N TYR A 352 34.28 -16.46 1.98
CA TYR A 352 33.06 -16.65 2.76
C TYR A 352 32.05 -17.55 2.02
N SER A 353 31.82 -17.27 0.73
CA SER A 353 30.89 -18.02 -0.12
C SER A 353 31.24 -19.50 -0.27
N LEU A 354 32.52 -19.85 -0.12
CA LEU A 354 33.02 -21.22 -0.17
C LEU A 354 32.99 -21.92 1.20
N GLY A 355 32.53 -21.23 2.25
CA GLY A 355 32.51 -21.76 3.62
C GLY A 355 33.90 -21.93 4.22
N LEU A 356 34.89 -21.17 3.74
CA LEU A 356 36.23 -21.18 4.29
C LEU A 356 36.28 -20.33 5.57
N GLU A 357 37.18 -20.69 6.48
CA GLU A 357 37.38 -20.00 7.75
C GLU A 357 37.74 -18.51 7.53
N MET A 358 37.05 -17.61 8.23
CA MET A 358 37.23 -16.15 8.11
C MET A 358 38.01 -15.53 9.28
N GLU A 359 38.45 -16.34 10.23
CA GLU A 359 39.29 -15.85 11.32
C GLU A 359 40.58 -15.23 10.76
N GLU A 360 40.97 -14.09 11.34
CA GLU A 360 42.18 -13.32 10.99
C GLU A 360 42.20 -12.71 9.57
N THR A 361 41.13 -12.80 8.77
CA THR A 361 41.13 -12.27 7.39
C THR A 361 40.81 -10.77 7.29
N GLY A 362 40.57 -10.10 8.43
CA GLY A 362 40.11 -8.70 8.44
C GLY A 362 38.65 -8.52 8.03
N TRP A 363 37.87 -9.60 7.96
CA TRP A 363 36.42 -9.55 7.74
C TRP A 363 35.76 -8.73 8.85
N CYS A 364 35.03 -7.68 8.49
CA CYS A 364 34.49 -6.71 9.43
C CYS A 364 32.95 -6.59 9.39
N GLU A 365 32.31 -7.59 8.78
CA GLU A 365 30.86 -7.71 8.70
C GLU A 365 30.31 -8.64 9.77
#